data_AF-A0A127B4X9-F1
#
_entry.id   AF-A0A127B4X9-F1
#
_cell.length_a   1.000
_cell.length_b   1.000
_cell.length_c   1.000
_cell.angle_alpha   90.00
_cell.angle_beta   90.00
_cell.angle_gamma   90.00
#
_symmetry.space_group_name_H-M   'P 1'
#
loop_
_entity.id
_entity.type
_entity.pdbx_description
1 polymer ?
#
loop_
_entity_poly.entity_id
_entity_poly.type
_entity_poly.pdbx_seq_one_letter_code
_entity_poly.pdbx_strand_id
1 'polypeptide(L)'
;MILVTSCDLKEKFEKMMQLKKDLAAAFHHEDVNLSMHRGTRENDNYTTITFYSYPVETTSYKELDTLANKVESFLHRQDPESRKLDCIEIKFTKEPSSSTEAASFISFKKVQNSSPQE
;
A
#
# COMPACT_ATOMS: atom_id res chain seq x y z
N MET A 1 -4.63 -16.05 33.68
CA MET A 1 -5.84 -15.53 33.03
C MET A 1 -5.40 -14.84 31.74
N ILE A 2 -5.49 -15.53 30.60
CA ILE A 2 -5.03 -15.03 29.29
C ILE A 2 -6.29 -14.77 28.47
N LEU A 3 -6.69 -13.50 28.37
CA LEU A 3 -7.95 -13.10 27.72
C LEU A 3 -7.82 -11.69 27.09
N VAL A 4 -6.73 -11.40 26.38
CA VAL A 4 -6.54 -10.06 25.77
C VAL A 4 -5.98 -10.03 24.36
N THR A 5 -5.68 -11.17 23.72
CA THR A 5 -5.02 -11.13 22.39
C THR A 5 -5.98 -11.12 21.20
N SER A 6 -7.26 -11.48 21.36
CA SER A 6 -8.16 -11.66 20.21
C SER A 6 -8.90 -10.39 19.75
N CYS A 7 -9.10 -9.40 20.63
CA CYS A 7 -9.82 -8.17 20.26
C CYS A 7 -8.95 -7.27 19.36
N ASP A 8 -7.70 -7.03 19.74
CA ASP A 8 -6.77 -6.21 18.95
C ASP A 8 -6.53 -6.76 17.54
N LEU A 9 -6.51 -8.09 17.38
CA LEU A 9 -6.29 -8.71 16.08
C LEU A 9 -7.50 -8.53 15.16
N LYS A 10 -8.71 -8.70 15.71
CA LYS A 10 -9.96 -8.51 14.97
C LYS A 10 -10.10 -7.05 14.53
N GLU A 11 -9.88 -6.10 15.42
CA GLU A 11 -9.97 -4.67 15.10
C GLU A 11 -8.94 -4.25 14.03
N LYS A 12 -7.71 -4.78 14.09
CA LYS A 12 -6.70 -4.52 13.06
C LYS A 12 -7.10 -5.09 11.70
N PHE A 13 -7.65 -6.30 11.70
CA PHE A 13 -8.13 -6.93 10.46
C PHE A 13 -9.31 -6.16 9.85
N GLU A 14 -10.28 -5.74 10.67
CA GLU A 14 -11.41 -4.92 10.23
C GLU A 14 -10.95 -3.56 9.69
N LYS A 15 -10.01 -2.89 10.38
CA LYS A 15 -9.39 -1.64 9.88
C LYS A 15 -8.69 -1.84 8.53
N MET A 16 -7.95 -2.94 8.35
CA MET A 16 -7.28 -3.24 7.09
C MET A 16 -8.28 -3.48 5.94
N MET A 17 -9.35 -4.23 6.19
CA MET A 17 -10.41 -4.44 5.20
C MET A 17 -11.12 -3.13 4.83
N GLN A 18 -11.41 -2.30 5.83
CA GLN A 18 -12.04 -1.00 5.63
C GLN A 18 -11.13 -0.08 4.80
N LEU A 19 -9.85 0.00 5.14
CA LEU A 19 -8.86 0.79 4.41
C LEU A 19 -8.71 0.32 2.95
N LYS A 20 -8.70 -0.99 2.70
CA LYS A 20 -8.73 -1.55 1.34
C LYS A 20 -9.98 -1.09 0.57
N LYS A 21 -11.15 -1.15 1.20
CA LYS A 21 -12.41 -0.71 0.60
C LYS A 21 -12.40 0.79 0.29
N ASP A 22 -11.88 1.59 1.22
CA ASP A 22 -11.82 3.04 1.06
C ASP A 22 -10.80 3.46 -0.01
N LEU A 23 -9.68 2.74 -0.14
CA LEU A 23 -8.75 2.89 -1.26
C LEU A 23 -9.43 2.59 -2.60
N ALA A 24 -10.14 1.47 -2.70
CA ALA A 24 -10.84 1.11 -3.93
C ALA A 24 -11.89 2.17 -4.33
N ALA A 25 -12.65 2.66 -3.35
CA ALA A 25 -13.64 3.71 -3.57
C ALA A 25 -13.02 5.06 -3.95
N ALA A 26 -11.98 5.50 -3.23
CA ALA A 26 -11.36 6.82 -3.44
C ALA A 26 -10.61 6.94 -4.78
N PHE A 27 -10.07 5.83 -5.28
CA PHE A 27 -9.31 5.79 -6.52
C PHE A 27 -10.09 5.16 -7.68
N HIS A 28 -11.39 4.86 -7.48
CA HIS A 28 -12.27 4.25 -8.48
C HIS A 28 -11.68 2.99 -9.13
N HIS A 29 -11.06 2.14 -8.32
CA HIS A 29 -10.34 0.95 -8.78
C HIS A 29 -10.69 -0.25 -7.90
N GLU A 30 -11.35 -1.25 -8.46
CA GLU A 30 -11.90 -2.36 -7.66
C GLU A 30 -10.82 -3.35 -7.20
N ASP A 31 -9.79 -3.56 -8.03
CA ASP A 31 -8.75 -4.56 -7.77
C ASP A 31 -7.52 -3.93 -7.08
N VAL A 32 -7.71 -3.61 -5.81
CA VAL A 32 -6.64 -3.10 -4.92
C VAL A 32 -6.35 -4.12 -3.82
N ASN A 33 -5.06 -4.34 -3.55
CA ASN A 33 -4.61 -5.08 -2.40
C ASN A 33 -3.74 -4.22 -1.49
N LEU A 34 -3.86 -4.48 -0.19
CA LEU A 34 -3.10 -3.84 0.86
C LEU A 34 -2.41 -4.94 1.66
N SER A 35 -1.10 -4.85 1.83
CA SER A 35 -0.31 -5.81 2.60
C SER A 35 0.59 -5.05 3.55
N MET A 36 0.51 -5.39 4.83
CA MET A 36 1.31 -4.77 5.88
C MET A 36 2.32 -5.78 6.38
N HIS A 37 3.60 -5.39 6.37
CA HIS A 37 4.69 -6.13 6.96
C HIS A 37 5.18 -5.39 8.20
N ARG A 38 5.31 -6.12 9.31
CA ARG A 38 5.88 -5.62 10.56
C ARG A 38 6.91 -6.63 11.02
N GLY A 39 8.17 -6.37 10.73
CA GLY A 39 9.27 -7.20 11.25
C GLY A 39 9.82 -6.67 12.57
N THR A 40 10.89 -7.31 13.02
CA THR A 40 11.57 -7.00 14.28
C THR A 40 12.88 -6.23 14.07
N ARG A 41 13.26 -5.96 12.82
CA ARG A 41 14.47 -5.21 12.47
C ARG A 41 14.10 -3.82 11.95
N GLU A 42 15.09 -2.94 11.99
CA GLU A 42 15.00 -1.61 11.39
C GLU A 42 14.76 -1.73 9.88
N ASN A 43 13.83 -0.93 9.32
CA ASN A 43 13.36 -1.00 7.94
C ASN A 43 12.44 -2.20 7.58
N ASP A 44 12.02 -3.02 8.54
CA ASP A 44 11.07 -4.11 8.29
C ASP A 44 9.59 -3.70 8.46
N ASN A 45 9.29 -2.45 8.83
CA ASN A 45 7.91 -1.98 8.94
C ASN A 45 7.50 -1.29 7.64
N TYR A 46 6.85 -2.01 6.74
CA TYR A 46 6.41 -1.43 5.48
C TYR A 46 5.01 -1.85 5.09
N THR A 47 4.37 -1.01 4.27
CA THR A 47 3.08 -1.32 3.66
C THR A 47 3.22 -1.31 2.15
N THR A 48 2.65 -2.31 1.49
CA THR A 48 2.53 -2.37 0.04
C THR A 48 1.06 -2.20 -0.35
N ILE A 49 0.79 -1.24 -1.23
CA ILE A 49 -0.51 -1.06 -1.90
C ILE A 49 -0.33 -1.44 -3.35
N THR A 50 -1.09 -2.40 -3.84
CA THR A 50 -1.03 -2.87 -5.22
C THR A 50 -2.35 -2.61 -5.92
N PHE A 51 -2.31 -1.85 -7.01
CA PHE A 51 -3.40 -1.68 -7.96
C PHE A 51 -3.18 -2.68 -9.10
N TYR A 52 -4.05 -3.69 -9.20
CA TYR A 52 -3.99 -4.70 -10.26
C TYR A 52 -4.69 -4.23 -11.53
N SER A 53 -4.40 -4.85 -12.67
CA SER A 53 -5.01 -4.49 -13.97
C SER A 53 -4.97 -2.98 -14.29
N TYR A 54 -3.88 -2.31 -13.90
CA TYR A 54 -3.71 -0.88 -14.16
C TYR A 54 -3.11 -0.65 -15.56
N PRO A 55 -3.59 0.34 -16.34
CA PRO A 55 -3.14 0.60 -17.71
C PRO A 55 -1.76 1.30 -17.74
N VAL A 56 -0.73 0.64 -17.21
CA VAL A 56 0.64 1.19 -17.08
C VAL A 56 1.33 1.47 -18.42
N GLU A 57 0.85 0.87 -19.52
CA GLU A 57 1.41 1.08 -20.86
C GLU A 57 0.92 2.39 -21.50
N THR A 58 -0.25 2.89 -21.08
CA THR A 58 -0.86 4.11 -21.61
C THR A 58 -0.83 5.27 -20.61
N THR A 59 -0.49 5.00 -19.35
CA THR A 59 -0.35 6.02 -18.29
C THR A 59 1.10 6.46 -18.17
N SER A 60 1.37 7.76 -18.17
CA SER A 60 2.74 8.23 -18.05
C SER A 60 3.31 8.02 -16.64
N TYR A 61 4.63 7.86 -16.53
CA TYR A 61 5.30 7.72 -15.23
C TYR A 61 4.98 8.88 -14.27
N LYS A 62 4.88 10.12 -14.79
CA LYS A 62 4.55 11.32 -13.99
C LYS A 62 3.13 11.27 -13.42
N GLU A 63 2.17 10.76 -14.19
CA GLU A 63 0.80 10.56 -13.71
C GLU A 63 0.74 9.48 -12.64
N LEU A 64 1.47 8.37 -12.84
CA LEU A 64 1.57 7.30 -11.85
C LEU A 64 2.24 7.77 -10.55
N ASP A 65 3.29 8.59 -10.61
CA ASP A 65 3.90 9.17 -9.41
C ASP A 65 2.92 10.11 -8.70
N THR A 66 2.22 10.95 -9.46
CA THR A 66 1.19 11.85 -8.90
C THR A 66 0.10 11.04 -8.19
N LEU A 67 -0.31 9.91 -8.78
CA LEU A 67 -1.27 9.01 -8.18
C LEU A 67 -0.72 8.34 -6.92
N ALA A 68 0.53 7.85 -6.95
CA ALA A 68 1.20 7.28 -5.78
C ALA A 68 1.27 8.28 -4.61
N ASN A 69 1.58 9.55 -4.87
CA ASN A 69 1.59 10.62 -3.86
C ASN A 69 0.18 10.87 -3.27
N LYS A 70 -0.87 10.79 -4.10
CA LYS A 70 -2.26 10.88 -3.64
C LYS A 70 -2.64 9.68 -2.75
N VAL A 71 -2.21 8.48 -3.13
CA VAL A 71 -2.44 7.23 -2.36
C VAL A 71 -1.75 7.30 -1.00
N GLU A 72 -0.49 7.73 -0.95
CA GLU A 72 0.24 7.96 0.29
C GLU A 72 -0.49 8.99 1.18
N SER A 73 -0.84 10.15 0.61
CA SER A 73 -1.57 11.20 1.35
C SER A 73 -2.93 10.74 1.84
N PHE A 74 -3.60 9.85 1.09
CA PHE A 74 -4.84 9.22 1.52
C PHE A 74 -4.60 8.28 2.70
N LEU A 75 -3.60 7.39 2.58
CA LEU A 75 -3.24 6.44 3.63
C LEU A 75 -2.91 7.16 4.95
N HIS A 76 -2.12 8.23 4.91
CA HIS A 76 -1.80 9.03 6.09
C HIS A 76 -2.98 9.73 6.76
N ARG A 77 -4.05 10.00 6.01
CA ARG A 77 -5.29 10.58 6.55
C ARG A 77 -6.17 9.53 7.20
N GLN A 78 -6.28 8.35 6.59
CA GLN A 78 -7.12 7.25 7.09
C GLN A 78 -6.44 6.45 8.21
N ASP A 79 -5.12 6.29 8.14
CA ASP A 79 -4.30 5.64 9.15
C ASP A 79 -3.08 6.50 9.48
N PRO A 80 -3.18 7.42 10.45
CA PRO A 80 -2.05 8.26 10.85
C PRO A 80 -0.82 7.48 11.34
N GLU A 81 -0.98 6.22 11.78
CA GLU A 81 0.15 5.37 12.17
C GLU A 81 1.05 4.98 11.00
N SER A 82 0.52 5.01 9.77
CA SER A 82 1.30 4.76 8.56
C SER A 82 2.49 5.71 8.37
N ARG A 83 2.47 6.89 9.00
CA ARG A 83 3.60 7.83 9.00
C ARG A 83 4.81 7.33 9.80
N LYS A 84 4.62 6.34 10.66
CA LYS A 84 5.67 5.71 11.47
C LYS A 84 6.29 4.49 10.77
N LEU A 85 5.78 4.10 9.61
CA LEU A 85 6.36 3.02 8.82
C LEU A 85 7.74 3.43 8.32
N ASP A 86 8.61 2.47 8.04
CA ASP A 86 9.88 2.77 7.39
C ASP A 86 9.64 3.15 5.92
N CYS A 87 8.66 2.48 5.29
CA CYS A 87 8.35 2.65 3.89
C CYS A 87 6.90 2.35 3.54
N ILE A 88 6.38 3.07 2.55
CA ILE A 88 5.15 2.74 1.81
C ILE A 88 5.54 2.49 0.36
N GLU A 89 5.18 1.33 -0.17
CA GLU A 89 5.38 0.98 -1.58
C GLU A 89 4.03 0.93 -2.30
N ILE A 90 3.89 1.74 -3.36
CA ILE A 90 2.70 1.75 -4.21
C ILE A 90 3.04 1.09 -5.54
N LYS A 91 2.33 0.02 -5.91
CA LYS A 91 2.54 -0.75 -7.15
C LYS A 91 1.35 -0.62 -8.07
N PHE A 92 1.62 -0.40 -9.34
CA PHE A 92 0.64 -0.49 -10.43
C PHE A 92 1.06 -1.67 -11.31
N THR A 93 0.24 -2.69 -11.39
CA THR A 93 0.56 -3.91 -12.17
C THR A 93 -0.33 -3.97 -13.41
N LYS A 94 0.25 -4.33 -14.54
CA LYS A 94 -0.50 -4.64 -15.77
C LYS A 94 -1.35 -5.90 -15.56
N GLU A 95 -2.51 -5.96 -16.21
CA GLU A 95 -3.20 -7.24 -16.39
C GLU A 95 -2.33 -8.15 -17.27
N PRO A 96 -2.00 -9.38 -16.84
CA PRO A 96 -1.23 -10.29 -17.66
C PRO A 96 -2.07 -10.66 -18.89
N SER A 97 -1.54 -10.39 -20.09
CA SER A 97 -2.21 -10.68 -21.36
C SER A 97 -2.41 -12.19 -21.60
N SER A 98 -1.72 -13.03 -20.84
CA SER A 98 -1.82 -14.48 -20.84
C SER A 98 -1.44 -15.07 -19.48
N SER A 99 -1.89 -16.29 -19.19
CA SER A 99 -1.58 -17.01 -17.94
C SER A 99 -0.11 -17.40 -17.77
N THR A 100 0.71 -17.20 -18.81
CA THR A 100 2.14 -17.52 -18.85
C THR A 100 3.04 -16.29 -18.76
N GLU A 101 2.48 -15.09 -18.92
CA GLU A 101 3.24 -13.84 -18.81
C GLU A 101 3.42 -13.42 -17.36
N ALA A 102 4.66 -13.04 -17.00
CA ALA A 102 4.91 -12.41 -15.71
C ALA A 102 4.25 -11.03 -15.67
N ALA A 103 3.54 -10.73 -14.59
CA ALA A 103 2.93 -9.41 -14.39
C ALA A 103 4.01 -8.33 -14.37
N SER A 104 3.97 -7.44 -15.36
CA SER A 104 4.81 -6.24 -15.36
C SER A 104 4.23 -5.20 -14.39
N PHE A 105 5.10 -4.47 -13.69
CA PHE A 105 4.67 -3.48 -12.72
C PHE A 105 5.58 -2.25 -12.69
N ILE A 106 5.01 -1.13 -12.26
CA ILE A 106 5.72 0.08 -11.88
C ILE A 106 5.50 0.29 -10.39
N SER A 107 6.58 0.50 -9.63
CA SER A 107 6.50 0.74 -8.19
C SER A 107 7.11 2.08 -7.78
N PHE A 108 6.49 2.68 -6.78
CA PHE A 108 6.94 3.91 -6.12
C PHE A 108 7.17 3.61 -4.66
N LYS A 109 8.44 3.65 -4.24
CA LYS A 109 8.85 3.43 -2.86
C LYS A 109 8.99 4.79 -2.16
N LYS A 110 8.20 5.02 -1.12
CA LYS A 110 8.17 6.27 -0.34
C LYS A 110 8.67 6.02 1.09
N VAL A 111 9.90 6.45 1.36
CA VAL A 111 10.53 6.33 2.69
C VAL A 111 9.94 7.39 3.62
N GLN A 112 9.41 7.00 4.77
CA GLN A 112 8.75 7.94 5.69
C GLN A 112 9.73 8.47 6.75
N ASN A 113 10.60 7.60 7.26
CA ASN A 113 11.68 7.95 8.17
C ASN A 113 12.96 8.23 7.39
N SER A 114 13.07 9.42 6.82
CA SER A 114 14.38 9.99 6.52
C SER A 114 14.86 10.67 7.80
N SER A 115 15.52 9.94 8.71
CA SER A 115 16.37 10.61 9.68
C SER A 115 17.39 11.43 8.89
N PRO A 116 17.53 12.75 9.12
CA PRO A 116 18.66 13.48 8.56
C PRO A 116 19.93 12.78 9.05
N GLN A 117 20.78 12.37 8.12
CA GLN A 117 22.16 12.09 8.45
C GLN A 117 22.78 13.45 8.84
N GLU A 118 22.82 13.73 10.14
CA GLU A 118 23.68 14.77 10.71
C GLU A 118 25.16 14.38 10.58
#